data_AF-A0A9N8LZA0-F1
#
_entry.id   AF-A0A9N8LZA0-F1
#
_cell.length_a   1.000
_cell.length_b   1.000
_cell.length_c   1.000
_cell.angle_alpha   90.00
_cell.angle_beta   90.00
_cell.angle_gamma   90.00
#
_symmetry.space_group_name_H-M   'P 1'
#
loop_
_entity.id
_entity.type
_entity.pdbx_description
1 polymer ?
#
loop_
_entity_poly.entity_id
_entity_poly.type
_entity_poly.pdbx_seq_one_letter_code
_entity_poly.pdbx_strand_id
1 'polypeptide(L)'
;ADYATVKADVQKIQTDVAKLYQALKTTTGTSYSEALAIDSAAKTLVKDVNTANDDANAVSSVTATQANALISILSKTYVNVTGASQRLIELEPAFKKLGVAGIAKTDTNNVASATKTFGATLVSKAPAASKSSASALAAKYNKALASAVAAYASD
;
A
#
# COMPACT_ATOMS: atom_id res chain seq x y z
N ALA A 1 -20.11 -3.83 4.85
CA ALA A 1 -19.72 -4.56 3.62
C ALA A 1 -19.88 -6.06 3.78
N ASP A 2 -19.94 -6.75 2.64
CA ASP A 2 -19.79 -8.20 2.54
C ASP A 2 -18.40 -8.56 1.96
N TYR A 3 -18.13 -9.86 1.82
CA TYR A 3 -16.88 -10.32 1.20
C TYR A 3 -16.68 -9.81 -0.24
N ALA A 4 -17.76 -9.69 -1.02
CA ALA A 4 -17.66 -9.25 -2.41
C ALA A 4 -17.16 -7.81 -2.51
N THR A 5 -17.65 -6.94 -1.62
CA THR A 5 -17.20 -5.56 -1.45
C THR A 5 -15.71 -5.53 -1.10
N VAL A 6 -15.29 -6.24 -0.05
CA VAL A 6 -13.88 -6.31 0.36
C VAL A 6 -12.97 -6.81 -0.76
N LYS A 7 -13.42 -7.79 -1.54
CA LYS A 7 -12.67 -8.30 -2.69
C LYS A 7 -12.53 -7.24 -3.78
N ALA A 8 -13.60 -6.49 -4.07
CA ALA A 8 -13.55 -5.39 -5.03
C ALA A 8 -12.59 -4.29 -4.57
N ASP A 9 -12.58 -3.96 -3.28
CA ASP A 9 -11.66 -2.96 -2.72
C ASP A 9 -10.21 -3.42 -2.84
N VAL A 10 -9.91 -4.69 -2.55
CA VAL A 10 -8.57 -5.26 -2.73
C VAL A 10 -8.12 -5.22 -4.19
N GLN A 11 -9.02 -5.43 -5.15
CA GLN A 11 -8.70 -5.28 -6.59
C GLN A 11 -8.50 -3.81 -6.99
N LYS A 12 -9.24 -2.89 -6.37
CA LYS A 12 -9.04 -1.46 -6.54
C LYS A 12 -7.67 -1.03 -6.03
N ILE A 13 -7.31 -1.42 -4.80
CA ILE A 13 -5.98 -1.20 -4.21
C ILE A 13 -4.89 -1.76 -5.11
N GLN A 14 -5.05 -2.98 -5.64
CA GLN A 14 -4.09 -3.55 -6.61
C GLN A 14 -3.86 -2.61 -7.80
N THR A 15 -4.94 -2.05 -8.34
CA THR A 15 -4.88 -1.10 -9.46
C THR A 15 -4.19 0.20 -9.07
N ASP A 16 -4.51 0.75 -7.90
CA ASP A 16 -3.97 2.04 -7.47
C ASP A 16 -2.49 1.94 -7.06
N VAL A 17 -2.09 0.83 -6.45
CA VAL A 17 -0.66 0.50 -6.23
C VAL A 17 0.08 0.39 -7.56
N ALA A 18 -0.50 -0.25 -8.58
CA ALA A 18 0.12 -0.36 -9.89
C ALA A 18 0.30 1.02 -10.54
N LYS A 19 -0.70 1.91 -10.47
CA LYS A 19 -0.62 3.29 -10.98
C LYS A 19 0.46 4.09 -10.26
N LEU A 20 0.46 4.05 -8.92
CA LEU A 20 1.49 4.73 -8.11
C LEU A 20 2.89 4.24 -8.48
N TYR A 21 3.08 2.93 -8.61
CA TYR A 21 4.37 2.38 -9.02
C TYR A 21 4.78 2.87 -10.41
N GLN A 22 3.88 2.90 -11.40
CA GLN A 22 4.22 3.42 -12.73
C GLN A 22 4.59 4.91 -12.72
N ALA A 23 3.89 5.73 -11.93
CA ALA A 23 4.23 7.14 -11.77
C ALA A 23 5.65 7.30 -11.17
N LEU A 24 5.96 6.56 -10.11
CA LEU A 24 7.29 6.55 -9.48
C LEU A 24 8.39 5.98 -10.39
N LYS A 25 8.04 5.05 -11.27
CA LYS A 25 8.99 4.45 -12.22
C LYS A 25 9.36 5.42 -13.34
N THR A 26 8.43 6.26 -13.77
CA THR A 26 8.59 7.11 -14.96
C THR A 26 9.10 8.51 -14.63
N THR A 27 8.87 9.00 -13.41
CA THR A 27 9.39 10.31 -12.98
C THR A 27 10.91 10.30 -12.84
N THR A 28 11.51 11.44 -13.16
CA THR A 28 12.91 11.75 -12.83
C THR A 28 13.07 12.38 -11.44
N GLY A 29 11.97 12.73 -10.79
CA GLY A 29 11.95 13.44 -9.50
C GLY A 29 12.31 14.92 -9.59
N THR A 30 12.30 15.51 -10.79
CA THR A 30 12.71 16.91 -11.03
C THR A 30 11.57 17.83 -11.45
N SER A 31 10.33 17.32 -11.51
CA SER A 31 9.15 18.06 -11.96
C SER A 31 8.10 18.15 -10.86
N TYR A 32 7.66 19.37 -10.53
CA TYR A 32 6.58 19.59 -9.56
C TYR A 32 5.25 18.99 -10.02
N SER A 33 4.95 19.00 -11.31
CA SER A 33 3.70 18.42 -11.82
C SER A 33 3.68 16.90 -11.70
N GLU A 34 4.84 16.25 -11.90
CA GLU A 34 4.98 14.81 -11.66
C GLU A 34 4.90 14.47 -10.17
N ALA A 35 5.56 15.27 -9.33
CA ALA A 35 5.49 15.11 -7.87
C ALA A 35 4.04 15.28 -7.36
N LEU A 36 3.30 16.27 -7.87
CA LEU A 36 1.89 16.47 -7.54
C LEU A 36 1.01 15.28 -7.99
N ALA A 37 1.28 14.72 -9.17
CA ALA A 37 0.57 13.53 -9.64
C ALA A 37 0.83 12.31 -8.74
N ILE A 38 2.06 12.15 -8.25
CA ILE A 38 2.44 11.09 -7.31
C ILE A 38 1.74 11.29 -5.96
N ASP A 39 1.75 12.51 -5.41
CA ASP A 39 1.04 12.87 -4.18
C ASP A 39 -0.46 12.58 -4.29
N SER A 40 -1.10 12.99 -5.39
CA SER A 40 -2.51 12.69 -5.65
C SER A 40 -2.79 11.19 -5.73
N ALA A 41 -1.89 10.41 -6.34
CA ALA A 41 -2.02 8.96 -6.44
C ALA A 41 -1.86 8.29 -5.07
N ALA A 42 -0.92 8.75 -4.24
CA ALA A 42 -0.72 8.25 -2.88
C ALA A 42 -1.93 8.55 -1.98
N LYS A 43 -2.47 9.77 -2.03
CA LYS A 43 -3.69 10.15 -1.29
C LYS A 43 -4.90 9.32 -1.70
N THR A 44 -5.06 9.06 -3.00
CA THR A 44 -6.11 8.17 -3.51
C THR A 44 -5.95 6.77 -2.94
N LEU A 45 -4.75 6.19 -3.05
CA LEU A 45 -4.45 4.88 -2.48
C LEU A 45 -4.74 4.81 -0.98
N VAL A 46 -4.34 5.81 -0.19
CA VAL A 46 -4.61 5.86 1.26
C VAL A 46 -6.12 5.86 1.52
N LYS A 47 -6.88 6.67 0.79
CA LYS A 47 -8.34 6.71 0.91
C LYS A 47 -8.94 5.33 0.64
N ASP A 48 -8.53 4.68 -0.44
CA ASP A 48 -9.07 3.37 -0.82
C ASP A 48 -8.68 2.25 0.14
N VAL A 49 -7.45 2.28 0.69
CA VAL A 49 -7.03 1.35 1.75
C VAL A 49 -7.85 1.55 3.02
N ASN A 50 -8.16 2.80 3.38
CA ASN A 50 -9.01 3.08 4.54
C ASN A 50 -10.45 2.61 4.32
N THR A 51 -11.04 2.85 3.14
CA THR A 51 -12.36 2.31 2.78
C THR A 51 -12.37 0.79 2.85
N ALA A 52 -11.39 0.12 2.24
CA ALA A 52 -11.26 -1.34 2.31
C ALA A 52 -11.13 -1.85 3.75
N ASN A 53 -10.45 -1.09 4.62
CA ASN A 53 -10.30 -1.42 6.03
C ASN A 53 -11.64 -1.32 6.79
N ASP A 54 -12.42 -0.27 6.55
CA ASP A 54 -13.74 -0.12 7.16
C ASP A 54 -14.67 -1.26 6.70
N ASP A 55 -14.64 -1.58 5.42
CA ASP A 55 -15.43 -2.65 4.84
C ASP A 55 -15.00 -4.04 5.35
N ALA A 56 -13.70 -4.29 5.47
CA ALA A 56 -13.19 -5.51 6.08
C ALA A 56 -13.56 -5.63 7.56
N ASN A 57 -13.58 -4.52 8.31
CA ASN A 57 -14.02 -4.51 9.70
C ASN A 57 -15.50 -4.88 9.86
N ALA A 58 -16.34 -4.44 8.91
CA ALA A 58 -17.77 -4.74 8.89
C ALA A 58 -18.10 -6.21 8.56
N VAL A 59 -17.17 -6.96 7.95
CA VAL A 59 -17.33 -8.41 7.74
C VAL A 59 -17.06 -9.17 9.03
N SER A 60 -17.94 -10.08 9.43
CA SER A 60 -17.78 -10.87 10.66
C SER A 60 -16.58 -11.81 10.59
N SER A 61 -16.49 -12.61 9.53
CA SER A 61 -15.35 -13.46 9.20
C SER A 61 -15.37 -13.84 7.71
N VAL A 62 -14.25 -14.32 7.19
CA VAL A 62 -14.17 -14.89 5.84
C VAL A 62 -13.90 -16.39 5.89
N THR A 63 -14.38 -17.12 4.89
CA THR A 63 -14.07 -18.55 4.73
C THR A 63 -12.61 -18.74 4.29
N ALA A 64 -12.10 -19.98 4.39
CA ALA A 64 -10.74 -20.28 3.95
C ALA A 64 -10.55 -20.00 2.44
N THR A 65 -11.53 -20.34 1.61
CA THR A 65 -11.52 -20.04 0.17
C THR A 65 -11.46 -18.54 -0.10
N GLN A 66 -12.27 -17.75 0.63
CA GLN A 66 -12.30 -16.30 0.52
C GLN A 66 -10.97 -15.67 0.94
N ALA A 67 -10.41 -16.12 2.07
CA ALA A 67 -9.10 -15.67 2.55
C ALA A 67 -7.99 -15.97 1.54
N ASN A 68 -7.96 -17.19 0.99
CA ASN A 68 -6.97 -17.59 0.00
C ASN A 68 -7.05 -16.76 -1.29
N ALA A 69 -8.27 -16.38 -1.72
CA ALA A 69 -8.45 -15.49 -2.85
C ALA A 69 -7.86 -14.09 -2.59
N LEU A 70 -8.11 -13.50 -1.41
CA LEU A 70 -7.52 -12.20 -1.03
C LEU A 70 -5.99 -12.29 -0.92
N ILE A 71 -5.47 -13.34 -0.30
CA ILE A 71 -4.02 -13.60 -0.21
C ILE A 71 -3.40 -13.70 -1.61
N SER A 72 -4.06 -14.35 -2.56
CA SER A 72 -3.56 -14.46 -3.95
C SER A 72 -3.46 -13.09 -4.64
N ILE A 73 -4.49 -12.25 -4.52
CA ILE A 73 -4.50 -10.91 -5.11
C ILE A 73 -3.42 -10.03 -4.47
N LEU A 74 -3.34 -10.03 -3.14
CA LEU A 74 -2.35 -9.24 -2.40
C LEU A 74 -0.92 -9.76 -2.62
N SER A 75 -0.72 -11.05 -2.81
CA SER A 75 0.60 -11.61 -3.16
C SER A 75 1.08 -11.12 -4.53
N LYS A 76 0.17 -11.00 -5.51
CA LYS A 76 0.48 -10.40 -6.82
C LYS A 76 0.74 -8.90 -6.71
N THR A 77 -0.01 -8.20 -5.86
CA THR A 77 0.14 -6.75 -5.66
C THR A 77 1.47 -6.38 -5.01
N TYR A 78 2.05 -7.30 -4.21
CA TYR A 78 3.29 -7.08 -3.46
C TYR A 78 4.49 -6.68 -4.33
N VAL A 79 4.57 -7.18 -5.57
CA VAL A 79 5.66 -6.84 -6.49
C VAL A 79 5.69 -5.33 -6.78
N ASN A 80 4.52 -4.72 -6.96
CA ASN A 80 4.40 -3.29 -7.21
C ASN A 80 4.63 -2.47 -5.94
N VAL A 81 4.25 -2.97 -4.76
CA VAL A 81 4.57 -2.29 -3.48
C VAL A 81 6.07 -2.25 -3.24
N THR A 82 6.77 -3.37 -3.49
CA THR A 82 8.23 -3.43 -3.35
C THR A 82 8.90 -2.53 -4.38
N GLY A 83 8.44 -2.55 -5.64
CA GLY A 83 8.94 -1.65 -6.69
C GLY A 83 8.71 -0.17 -6.37
N ALA A 84 7.53 0.21 -5.89
CA ALA A 84 7.23 1.57 -5.47
C ALA A 84 8.12 2.01 -4.30
N SER A 85 8.29 1.14 -3.29
CA SER A 85 9.14 1.42 -2.13
C SER A 85 10.59 1.65 -2.56
N GLN A 86 11.12 0.81 -3.45
CA GLN A 86 12.49 0.96 -3.99
C GLN A 86 12.65 2.26 -4.78
N ARG A 87 11.67 2.60 -5.62
CA ARG A 87 11.69 3.86 -6.40
C ARG A 87 11.63 5.08 -5.50
N LEU A 88 10.84 5.06 -4.43
CA LEU A 88 10.80 6.15 -3.46
C LEU A 88 12.17 6.39 -2.81
N ILE A 89 12.88 5.32 -2.43
CA ILE A 89 14.24 5.40 -1.88
C ILE A 89 15.20 6.03 -2.90
N GLU A 90 15.14 5.59 -4.17
CA GLU A 90 16.01 6.11 -5.24
C GLU A 90 15.73 7.57 -5.59
N LEU A 91 14.47 8.01 -5.48
CA LEU A 91 14.03 9.37 -5.80
C LEU A 91 14.26 10.37 -4.67
N GLU A 92 14.57 9.91 -3.46
CA GLU A 92 14.74 10.77 -2.26
C GLU A 92 15.69 11.96 -2.52
N PRO A 93 16.88 11.79 -3.14
CA PRO A 93 17.77 12.92 -3.39
C PRO A 93 17.22 13.92 -4.39
N ALA A 94 16.46 13.46 -5.39
CA ALA A 94 15.84 14.32 -6.40
C ALA A 94 14.69 15.11 -5.78
N PHE A 95 13.83 14.44 -5.00
CA PHE A 95 12.74 15.10 -4.27
C PHE A 95 13.25 16.10 -3.23
N LYS A 96 14.39 15.87 -2.57
CA LYS A 96 15.03 16.89 -1.72
C LYS A 96 15.46 18.11 -2.50
N LYS A 97 16.16 17.92 -3.62
CA LYS A 97 16.60 19.03 -4.49
C LYS A 97 15.42 19.82 -5.05
N LEU A 98 14.33 19.14 -5.36
CA LEU A 98 13.08 19.74 -5.81
C LEU A 98 12.29 20.41 -4.67
N GLY A 99 12.60 20.14 -3.40
CA GLY A 99 11.90 20.70 -2.25
C GLY A 99 10.58 20.01 -1.90
N VAL A 100 10.35 18.79 -2.37
CA VAL A 100 9.10 18.01 -2.15
C VAL A 100 9.30 16.79 -1.23
N ALA A 101 10.50 16.58 -0.68
CA ALA A 101 10.79 15.43 0.19
C ALA A 101 9.86 15.35 1.41
N GLY A 102 9.46 16.48 2.02
CA GLY A 102 8.51 16.49 3.14
C GLY A 102 7.09 16.01 2.76
N ILE A 103 6.66 16.26 1.52
CA ILE A 103 5.40 15.74 0.98
C ILE A 103 5.52 14.22 0.77
N ALA A 104 6.60 13.78 0.10
CA ALA A 104 6.87 12.36 -0.12
C ALA A 104 6.99 11.58 1.21
N LYS A 105 7.59 12.18 2.24
CA LYS A 105 7.64 11.65 3.61
C LYS A 105 6.24 11.44 4.18
N THR A 106 5.39 12.46 4.07
CA THR A 106 4.01 12.42 4.58
C THR A 106 3.22 11.30 3.90
N ASP A 107 3.27 11.25 2.57
CA ASP A 107 2.56 10.23 1.79
C ASP A 107 3.06 8.82 2.07
N THR A 108 4.38 8.63 2.13
CA THR A 108 4.98 7.32 2.42
C THR A 108 4.56 6.82 3.81
N ASN A 109 4.55 7.69 4.82
CA ASN A 109 4.09 7.35 6.17
C ASN A 109 2.60 7.02 6.21
N ASN A 110 1.77 7.77 5.47
CA ASN A 110 0.33 7.53 5.40
C ASN A 110 0.02 6.19 4.72
N VAL A 111 0.67 5.90 3.59
CA VAL A 111 0.54 4.61 2.89
C VAL A 111 1.00 3.46 3.79
N ALA A 112 2.14 3.60 4.47
CA ALA A 112 2.66 2.60 5.40
C ALA A 112 1.70 2.34 6.56
N SER A 113 1.16 3.39 7.17
CA SER A 113 0.23 3.29 8.31
C SER A 113 -1.10 2.67 7.90
N ALA A 114 -1.70 3.14 6.81
CA ALA A 114 -2.97 2.59 6.29
C ALA A 114 -2.81 1.10 5.92
N THR A 115 -1.73 0.74 5.22
CA THR A 115 -1.43 -0.64 4.84
C THR A 115 -1.25 -1.54 6.06
N LYS A 116 -0.52 -1.07 7.08
CA LYS A 116 -0.30 -1.83 8.32
C LYS A 116 -1.62 -2.13 9.03
N THR A 117 -2.48 -1.11 9.17
CA THR A 117 -3.80 -1.26 9.78
C THR A 117 -4.67 -2.22 8.98
N PHE A 118 -4.76 -2.03 7.66
CA PHE A 118 -5.55 -2.90 6.80
C PHE A 118 -5.07 -4.36 6.83
N GLY A 119 -3.75 -4.58 6.77
CA GLY A 119 -3.15 -5.90 6.87
C GLY A 119 -3.48 -6.60 8.20
N ALA A 120 -3.43 -5.87 9.32
CA ALA A 120 -3.85 -6.41 10.62
C ALA A 120 -5.34 -6.75 10.66
N THR A 121 -6.20 -5.91 10.08
CA THR A 121 -7.64 -6.18 9.95
C THR A 121 -7.88 -7.47 9.18
N LEU A 122 -7.29 -7.64 7.99
CA LEU A 122 -7.45 -8.86 7.20
C LEU A 122 -6.94 -10.12 7.93
N VAL A 123 -5.84 -10.03 8.66
CA VAL A 123 -5.34 -11.13 9.52
C VAL A 123 -6.34 -11.50 10.60
N SER A 124 -6.99 -10.51 11.23
CA SER A 124 -7.99 -10.75 12.27
C SER A 124 -9.23 -11.46 11.73
N LYS A 125 -9.63 -11.16 10.48
CA LYS A 125 -10.80 -11.75 9.81
C LYS A 125 -10.51 -13.10 9.16
N ALA A 126 -9.23 -13.44 8.96
CA ALA A 126 -8.83 -14.71 8.36
C ALA A 126 -9.14 -15.90 9.31
N PRO A 127 -9.61 -17.03 8.76
CA PRO A 127 -9.79 -18.26 9.54
C PRO A 127 -8.44 -18.81 9.98
N ALA A 128 -8.44 -19.64 11.03
CA ALA A 128 -7.23 -20.16 11.66
C ALA A 128 -6.23 -20.78 10.66
N ALA A 129 -6.73 -21.55 9.68
CA ALA A 129 -5.93 -22.19 8.65
C ALA A 129 -5.16 -21.20 7.75
N SER A 130 -5.64 -19.97 7.58
CA SER A 130 -5.05 -18.95 6.70
C SER A 130 -4.32 -17.84 7.46
N LYS A 131 -4.46 -17.75 8.81
CA LYS A 131 -3.87 -16.68 9.63
C LYS A 131 -2.35 -16.57 9.46
N SER A 132 -1.62 -17.70 9.43
CA SER A 132 -0.17 -17.69 9.28
C SER A 132 0.27 -17.09 7.94
N SER A 133 -0.34 -17.52 6.84
CA SER A 133 -0.06 -16.98 5.50
C SER A 133 -0.45 -15.51 5.36
N ALA A 134 -1.60 -15.12 5.93
CA ALA A 134 -2.02 -13.71 5.96
C ALA A 134 -1.03 -12.83 6.74
N SER A 135 -0.62 -13.26 7.94
CA SER A 135 0.36 -12.54 8.77
C SER A 135 1.72 -12.42 8.09
N ALA A 136 2.19 -13.50 7.46
CA ALA A 136 3.46 -13.48 6.73
C ALA A 136 3.42 -12.49 5.55
N LEU A 137 2.28 -12.42 4.84
CA LEU A 137 2.12 -11.45 3.76
C LEU A 137 2.06 -10.02 4.28
N ALA A 138 1.29 -9.76 5.34
CA ALA A 138 1.24 -8.43 5.98
C ALA A 138 2.63 -7.98 6.45
N ALA A 139 3.42 -8.89 7.04
CA ALA A 139 4.79 -8.61 7.45
C ALA A 139 5.70 -8.23 6.26
N LYS A 140 5.55 -8.89 5.10
CA LYS A 140 6.29 -8.53 3.88
C LYS A 140 5.99 -7.11 3.41
N TYR A 141 4.70 -6.75 3.35
CA TYR A 141 4.26 -5.39 2.99
C TYR A 141 4.85 -4.35 3.97
N ASN A 142 4.69 -4.60 5.27
CA ASN A 142 5.19 -3.70 6.31
C ASN A 142 6.71 -3.50 6.21
N LYS A 143 7.47 -4.56 5.92
CA LYS A 143 8.92 -4.48 5.75
C LYS A 143 9.30 -3.62 4.54
N ALA A 144 8.66 -3.84 3.38
CA ALA A 144 8.95 -3.07 2.17
C ALA A 144 8.67 -1.56 2.38
N LEU A 145 7.51 -1.23 2.95
CA LEU A 145 7.13 0.16 3.21
C LEU A 145 8.00 0.81 4.30
N ALA A 146 8.41 0.05 5.32
CA ALA A 146 9.33 0.54 6.36
C ALA A 146 10.69 0.98 5.79
N SER A 147 11.20 0.30 4.76
CA SER A 147 12.43 0.71 4.08
C SER A 147 12.27 2.06 3.37
N ALA A 148 11.13 2.31 2.73
CA ALA A 148 10.85 3.61 2.13
C ALA A 148 10.68 4.70 3.20
N VAL A 149 9.94 4.43 4.28
CA VAL A 149 9.80 5.36 5.42
C VAL A 149 11.15 5.75 5.99
N ALA A 150 12.07 4.78 6.16
CA ALA A 150 13.39 5.02 6.70
C ALA A 150 14.24 5.96 5.82
N ALA A 151 14.11 5.88 4.49
CA ALA A 151 14.84 6.77 3.58
C ALA A 151 14.45 8.24 3.76
N TYR A 152 13.19 8.53 4.08
CA TYR A 152 12.69 9.90 4.32
C TYR A 152 12.68 10.31 5.80
N ALA A 153 13.29 9.53 6.71
CA ALA A 153 13.21 9.81 8.14
C ALA A 153 13.85 11.15 8.52
N SER A 154 14.92 11.52 7.83
CA SER A 154 15.74 12.72 8.09
C SER A 154 15.29 13.98 7.35
N ASP A 155 14.16 13.92 6.64
CA ASP A 155 13.66 14.99 5.77
C ASP A 155 12.51 15.83 6.36
#